data_AF-A0A9D9SWF2-F1
#
_entry.id   AF-A0A9D9SWF2-F1
#
_cell.length_a   1.000
_cell.length_b   1.000
_cell.length_c   1.000
_cell.angle_alpha   90.00
_cell.angle_beta   90.00
_cell.angle_gamma   90.00
#
_symmetry.space_group_name_H-M   'P 1'
#
loop_
_entity.id
_entity.type
_entity.pdbx_description
1 polymer ?
#
loop_
_entity_poly.entity_id
_entity_poly.type
_entity_poly.pdbx_seq_one_letter_code
_entity_poly.pdbx_strand_id
1 'polypeptide(L)'
;MSVPELEQSFAFLIHDTSRLIRRAFDNAIRDLELTQAKWRVLATLRHCPGITQSDIAERLGIAKAPLGLALQWLEQANWIKREPDPDDRRARRVFLLEHAEPTIEMLEQRFRSVESGFLRGFDSSEVQQMLESLQIVRQELRASGSAPDARDLLPDNYLSVLFECARLLNRRFDARLAELGFTRNQWLALNTVYRREGLSQTEIAEVTALGVAPLGKLLDALQKAHWIERRADPDDRRTNRLYLTRRAHNTLKSTRQRFETLHAELERPLGTIRKQHLVNSLGWIRQRLIEETAYSADTRRIGVQ
;
A
#
# COMPACT_ATOMS: atom_id res chain seq x y z
N MET A 1 8.40 17.10 12.06
CA MET A 1 7.37 16.10 11.69
C MET A 1 6.66 15.50 12.89
N SER A 2 5.61 16.18 13.36
CA SER A 2 4.55 15.64 14.23
C SER A 2 3.76 14.51 13.54
N VAL A 3 2.81 13.84 14.23
CA VAL A 3 1.87 12.86 13.61
C VAL A 3 1.05 13.51 12.47
N PRO A 4 0.44 14.69 12.68
CA PRO A 4 -0.21 15.43 11.59
C PRO A 4 0.72 15.71 10.41
N GLU A 5 1.98 16.06 10.65
CA GLU A 5 2.92 16.38 9.56
C GLU A 5 3.37 15.17 8.74
N LEU A 6 3.28 13.91 9.24
CA LEU A 6 3.42 12.74 8.36
C LEU A 6 2.15 11.99 7.96
N GLU A 7 1.00 12.30 8.54
CA GLU A 7 -0.28 12.04 7.84
C GLU A 7 -0.46 12.96 6.63
N GLN A 8 0.21 14.11 6.61
CA GLN A 8 0.31 15.02 5.46
C GLN A 8 1.57 14.77 4.61
N SER A 9 2.39 13.78 4.98
CA SER A 9 3.56 13.43 4.16
C SER A 9 3.08 12.86 2.83
N PHE A 10 3.66 13.39 1.76
CA PHE A 10 3.46 12.93 0.40
C PHE A 10 3.52 11.39 0.26
N ALA A 11 4.54 10.76 0.86
CA ALA A 11 4.72 9.31 0.77
C ALA A 11 3.64 8.53 1.55
N PHE A 12 3.18 9.08 2.68
CA PHE A 12 2.07 8.51 3.42
C PHE A 12 0.79 8.61 2.61
N LEU A 13 0.48 9.77 2.04
CA LEU A 13 -0.73 9.98 1.24
C LEU A 13 -0.78 9.06 0.01
N ILE A 14 0.32 8.90 -0.73
CA ILE A 14 0.36 7.93 -1.84
C ILE A 14 0.06 6.51 -1.35
N HIS A 15 0.70 6.10 -0.27
CA HIS A 15 0.51 4.75 0.26
C HIS A 15 -0.91 4.52 0.77
N ASP A 16 -1.42 5.45 1.59
CA ASP A 16 -2.70 5.34 2.27
C ASP A 16 -3.87 5.44 1.28
N THR A 17 -3.81 6.40 0.36
CA THR A 17 -4.80 6.54 -0.71
C THR A 17 -4.81 5.30 -1.60
N SER A 18 -3.63 4.77 -1.99
CA SER A 18 -3.57 3.50 -2.75
C SER A 18 -4.23 2.34 -1.99
N ARG A 19 -3.96 2.22 -0.69
CA ARG A 19 -4.53 1.18 0.18
C ARG A 19 -6.05 1.31 0.29
N LEU A 20 -6.57 2.53 0.45
CA LEU A 20 -8.00 2.81 0.57
C LEU A 20 -8.75 2.53 -0.74
N ILE A 21 -8.21 2.96 -1.89
CA ILE A 21 -8.80 2.66 -3.20
C ILE A 21 -8.87 1.14 -3.42
N ARG A 22 -7.81 0.40 -3.12
CA ARG A 22 -7.83 -1.07 -3.22
C ARG A 22 -8.91 -1.70 -2.35
N ARG A 23 -9.11 -1.21 -1.13
CA ARG A 23 -10.20 -1.67 -0.25
C ARG A 23 -11.58 -1.34 -0.84
N ALA A 24 -11.75 -0.16 -1.45
CA ALA A 24 -12.99 0.21 -2.11
C ALA A 24 -13.29 -0.73 -3.30
N PHE A 25 -12.29 -1.06 -4.11
CA PHE A 25 -12.41 -2.07 -5.17
C PHE A 25 -12.76 -3.45 -4.62
N ASP A 26 -12.05 -3.94 -3.61
CA ASP A 26 -12.33 -5.22 -2.97
C ASP A 26 -13.77 -5.28 -2.41
N ASN A 27 -14.28 -4.16 -1.88
CA ASN A 27 -15.66 -4.05 -1.42
C ASN A 27 -16.68 -4.07 -2.56
N ALA A 28 -16.39 -3.42 -3.69
CA ALA A 28 -17.28 -3.32 -4.83
C ALA A 28 -17.49 -4.65 -5.57
N ILE A 29 -16.61 -5.63 -5.35
CA ILE A 29 -16.63 -6.94 -6.03
C ILE A 29 -16.80 -8.11 -5.06
N ARG A 30 -17.20 -7.83 -3.82
CA ARG A 30 -17.21 -8.83 -2.74
C ARG A 30 -18.10 -10.04 -3.04
N ASP A 31 -19.19 -9.82 -3.75
CA ASP A 31 -20.14 -10.82 -4.25
C ASP A 31 -19.59 -11.71 -5.37
N LEU A 32 -18.47 -11.34 -6.00
CA LEU A 32 -17.85 -12.13 -7.06
C LEU A 32 -16.87 -13.19 -6.53
N GLU A 33 -16.71 -13.31 -5.21
CA GLU A 33 -15.76 -14.22 -4.54
C GLU A 33 -14.29 -14.08 -5.01
N LEU A 34 -13.98 -12.90 -5.58
CA LEU A 34 -12.64 -12.56 -6.04
C LEU A 34 -11.84 -11.89 -4.95
N THR A 35 -10.81 -12.59 -4.48
CA THR A 35 -9.77 -11.99 -3.63
C THR A 35 -9.01 -10.90 -4.39
N GLN A 36 -8.35 -10.01 -3.65
CA GLN A 36 -7.52 -8.95 -4.22
C GLN A 36 -6.47 -9.46 -5.23
N ALA A 37 -5.84 -10.59 -4.94
CA ALA A 37 -4.84 -11.17 -5.85
C ALA A 37 -5.46 -11.60 -7.19
N LYS A 38 -6.66 -12.20 -7.16
CA LYS A 38 -7.34 -12.74 -8.35
C LYS A 38 -7.74 -11.63 -9.32
N TRP A 39 -8.48 -10.61 -8.87
CA TRP A 39 -8.92 -9.55 -9.79
C TRP A 39 -7.75 -8.70 -10.30
N ARG A 40 -6.69 -8.51 -9.51
CA ARG A 40 -5.47 -7.81 -9.95
C ARG A 40 -4.73 -8.58 -11.04
N VAL A 41 -4.74 -9.90 -10.98
CA VAL A 41 -4.23 -10.74 -12.08
C VAL A 41 -5.08 -10.51 -13.32
N LEU A 42 -6.41 -10.60 -13.24
CA LEU A 42 -7.30 -10.39 -14.39
C LEU A 42 -7.11 -9.00 -15.03
N ALA A 43 -7.09 -7.94 -14.22
CA ALA A 43 -6.83 -6.58 -14.68
C ALA A 43 -5.45 -6.45 -15.34
N THR A 44 -4.43 -7.15 -14.84
CA THR A 44 -3.11 -7.19 -15.49
C THR A 44 -3.17 -7.89 -16.84
N LEU A 45 -3.83 -9.04 -16.93
CA LEU A 45 -3.91 -9.82 -18.16
C LEU A 45 -4.73 -9.13 -19.24
N ARG A 46 -5.72 -8.31 -18.86
CA ARG A 46 -6.51 -7.48 -19.79
C ARG A 46 -5.64 -6.54 -20.61
N HIS A 47 -4.62 -5.96 -19.97
CA HIS A 47 -3.70 -5.02 -20.62
C HIS A 47 -2.41 -5.69 -21.12
N CYS A 48 -2.06 -6.87 -20.58
CA CYS A 48 -0.83 -7.58 -20.89
C CYS A 48 -1.06 -9.06 -21.17
N PRO A 49 -1.77 -9.42 -22.25
CA PRO A 49 -1.94 -10.82 -22.61
C PRO A 49 -0.57 -11.51 -22.82
N GLY A 50 -0.39 -12.69 -22.21
CA GLY A 50 0.84 -13.47 -22.35
C GLY A 50 1.99 -13.06 -21.43
N ILE A 51 1.76 -12.16 -20.47
CA ILE A 51 2.75 -11.84 -19.43
C ILE A 51 3.14 -13.09 -18.62
N THR A 52 4.41 -13.19 -18.23
CA THR A 52 4.89 -14.35 -17.48
C THR A 52 4.42 -14.32 -16.02
N GLN A 53 4.26 -15.49 -15.39
CA GLN A 53 3.92 -15.56 -13.96
C GLN A 53 4.91 -14.78 -13.06
N SER A 54 6.19 -14.80 -13.40
CA SER A 54 7.22 -14.05 -12.66
C SER A 54 7.01 -12.55 -12.76
N ASP A 55 6.70 -12.06 -13.96
CA ASP A 55 6.46 -10.62 -14.19
C ASP A 55 5.15 -10.17 -13.54
N ILE A 56 4.11 -11.02 -13.51
CA ILE A 56 2.88 -10.74 -12.74
C ILE A 56 3.23 -10.58 -11.25
N ALA A 57 4.06 -11.46 -10.67
CA ALA A 57 4.43 -11.39 -9.26
C ALA A 57 5.14 -10.07 -8.93
N GLU A 58 6.15 -9.72 -9.73
CA GLU A 58 6.91 -8.49 -9.56
C GLU A 58 6.03 -7.24 -9.73
N ARG A 59 5.17 -7.23 -10.76
CA ARG A 59 4.24 -6.14 -11.03
C ARG A 59 3.27 -5.92 -9.88
N LEU A 60 2.65 -7.00 -9.41
CA LEU A 60 1.65 -6.92 -8.35
C LEU A 60 2.29 -6.73 -6.97
N GLY A 61 3.60 -6.92 -6.82
CA GLY A 61 4.28 -6.95 -5.53
C GLY A 61 3.75 -8.07 -4.64
N ILE A 62 3.33 -9.19 -5.24
CA ILE A 62 2.80 -10.36 -4.53
C ILE A 62 3.85 -11.46 -4.60
N ALA A 63 4.07 -12.16 -3.49
CA ALA A 63 4.98 -13.29 -3.46
C ALA A 63 4.53 -14.43 -4.41
N LYS A 64 5.48 -15.24 -4.90
CA LYS A 64 5.20 -16.31 -5.88
C LYS A 64 4.15 -17.31 -5.41
N ALA A 65 4.13 -17.69 -4.14
CA ALA A 65 3.19 -18.69 -3.62
C ALA A 65 1.73 -18.19 -3.61
N PRO A 66 1.38 -17.02 -3.02
CA PRO A 66 0.03 -16.47 -3.14
C PRO A 66 -0.41 -16.21 -4.58
N LEU A 67 0.50 -15.77 -5.45
CA LEU A 67 0.19 -15.62 -6.87
C LEU A 67 -0.15 -16.96 -7.52
N GLY A 68 0.64 -18.01 -7.25
CA GLY A 68 0.41 -19.35 -7.76
C GLY A 68 -0.98 -19.90 -7.39
N LEU A 69 -1.41 -19.67 -6.15
CA LEU A 69 -2.76 -20.03 -5.69
C LEU A 69 -3.86 -19.25 -6.42
N ALA A 70 -3.66 -17.95 -6.64
CA ALA A 70 -4.60 -17.13 -7.39
C ALA A 70 -4.72 -17.61 -8.85
N LEU A 71 -3.59 -17.89 -9.51
CA LEU A 71 -3.56 -18.38 -10.88
C LEU A 71 -4.18 -19.77 -11.01
N GLN A 72 -3.88 -20.67 -10.08
CA GLN A 72 -4.49 -22.01 -10.04
C GLN A 72 -6.01 -21.91 -9.96
N TRP A 73 -6.53 -21.07 -9.07
CA TRP A 73 -7.98 -20.88 -8.93
C TRP A 73 -8.60 -20.29 -10.20
N LEU A 74 -7.98 -19.27 -10.79
CA LEU A 74 -8.47 -18.64 -12.02
C LEU A 74 -8.47 -19.61 -13.21
N GLU A 75 -7.50 -20.52 -13.28
CA GLU A 75 -7.43 -21.55 -14.31
C GLU A 75 -8.51 -22.62 -14.09
N GLN A 76 -8.73 -23.05 -12.83
CA GLN A 76 -9.84 -23.96 -12.48
C GLN A 76 -11.22 -23.37 -12.77
N ALA A 77 -11.36 -22.04 -12.64
CA ALA A 77 -12.58 -21.32 -13.01
C ALA A 77 -12.73 -21.14 -14.54
N ASN A 78 -11.81 -21.65 -15.36
CA ASN A 78 -11.77 -21.47 -16.82
C ASN A 78 -11.71 -19.99 -17.26
N TRP A 79 -11.08 -19.13 -16.46
CA TRP A 79 -10.94 -17.70 -16.82
C TRP A 79 -9.58 -17.37 -17.44
N ILE A 80 -8.58 -18.21 -17.17
CA ILE A 80 -7.24 -18.06 -17.74
C ILE A 80 -6.75 -19.40 -18.28
N LYS A 81 -5.76 -19.34 -19.17
CA LYS A 81 -4.92 -20.48 -19.56
C LYS A 81 -3.44 -20.15 -19.36
N ARG A 82 -2.63 -21.18 -19.09
CA ARG A 82 -1.18 -21.06 -18.91
C ARG A 82 -0.43 -21.91 -19.92
N GLU A 83 0.35 -21.25 -20.77
CA GLU A 83 1.14 -21.90 -21.82
C GLU A 83 2.63 -21.84 -21.48
N PRO A 84 3.45 -22.84 -21.87
CA PRO A 84 4.91 -22.73 -21.80
C PRO A 84 5.41 -21.48 -22.53
N ASP A 85 6.38 -20.78 -21.95
CA ASP A 85 7.04 -19.70 -22.69
C ASP A 85 7.92 -20.32 -23.81
N PRO A 86 7.84 -19.82 -25.05
CA PRO A 86 8.60 -20.37 -26.18
C PRO A 86 10.12 -20.20 -26.01
N ASP A 87 10.55 -19.18 -25.28
CA ASP A 87 11.95 -18.81 -25.10
C ASP A 87 12.52 -19.34 -23.78
N ASP A 88 11.67 -19.60 -22.78
CA ASP A 88 12.04 -20.18 -21.48
C ASP A 88 11.07 -21.28 -21.03
N ARG A 89 11.49 -22.55 -21.15
CA ARG A 89 10.69 -23.71 -20.72
C ARG A 89 10.33 -23.72 -19.22
N ARG A 90 11.02 -22.94 -18.39
CA ARG A 90 10.72 -22.80 -16.95
C ARG A 90 9.69 -21.71 -16.68
N ALA A 91 9.45 -20.81 -17.63
CA ALA A 91 8.43 -19.78 -17.56
C ALA A 91 7.11 -20.26 -18.16
N ARG A 92 6.02 -19.64 -17.70
CA ARG A 92 4.68 -19.84 -18.24
C ARG A 92 4.07 -18.48 -18.53
N ARG A 93 3.53 -18.33 -19.73
CA ARG A 93 2.74 -17.17 -20.17
C ARG A 93 1.28 -17.39 -19.80
N VAL A 94 0.62 -16.33 -19.36
CA VAL A 94 -0.76 -16.39 -18.88
C VAL A 94 -1.65 -15.58 -19.81
N PHE A 95 -2.79 -16.13 -20.20
CA PHE A 95 -3.76 -15.49 -21.10
C PHE A 95 -5.16 -15.57 -20.51
N LEU A 96 -5.97 -14.53 -20.74
CA LEU A 96 -7.41 -14.60 -20.51
C LEU A 96 -8.07 -15.54 -21.51
N LEU A 97 -9.10 -16.25 -21.06
CA LEU A 97 -10.01 -16.99 -21.92
C LEU A 97 -11.22 -16.14 -22.27
N GLU A 98 -11.80 -16.36 -23.45
CA GLU A 98 -12.98 -15.62 -23.93
C GLU A 98 -14.17 -15.70 -22.97
N HIS A 99 -14.33 -16.84 -22.28
CA HIS A 99 -15.38 -17.04 -21.27
C HIS A 99 -15.26 -16.09 -20.05
N ALA A 100 -14.06 -15.54 -19.79
CA ALA A 100 -13.87 -14.58 -18.70
C ALA A 100 -14.40 -13.18 -19.05
N GLU A 101 -14.59 -12.87 -20.33
CA GLU A 101 -14.84 -11.51 -20.82
C GLU A 101 -16.04 -10.82 -20.15
N PRO A 102 -17.23 -11.47 -20.00
CA PRO A 102 -18.36 -10.83 -19.35
C PRO A 102 -18.08 -10.46 -17.88
N THR A 103 -17.29 -11.28 -17.19
CA THR A 103 -16.90 -11.00 -15.80
C THR A 103 -15.90 -9.86 -15.72
N ILE A 104 -14.97 -9.78 -16.68
CA ILE A 104 -13.99 -8.70 -16.77
C ILE A 104 -14.69 -7.37 -17.06
N GLU A 105 -15.64 -7.33 -17.99
CA GLU A 105 -16.43 -6.13 -18.27
C GLU A 105 -17.21 -5.66 -17.03
N MET A 106 -17.83 -6.60 -16.29
CA MET A 106 -18.51 -6.29 -15.03
C MET A 106 -17.55 -5.72 -13.98
N LEU A 107 -16.33 -6.28 -13.86
CA LEU A 107 -15.29 -5.76 -12.97
C LEU A 107 -14.89 -4.32 -13.36
N GLU A 108 -14.62 -4.09 -14.64
CA GLU A 108 -14.25 -2.77 -15.16
C GLU A 108 -15.35 -1.73 -14.93
N GLN A 109 -16.63 -2.10 -15.11
CA GLN A 109 -17.76 -1.21 -14.82
C GLN A 109 -17.82 -0.84 -13.34
N ARG A 110 -17.66 -1.82 -12.44
CA ARG A 110 -17.66 -1.58 -10.98
C ARG A 110 -16.47 -0.72 -10.55
N PHE A 111 -15.28 -0.97 -11.09
CA PHE A 111 -14.09 -0.16 -10.79
C PHE A 111 -14.22 1.27 -11.32
N ARG A 112 -14.76 1.47 -12.52
CA ARG A 112 -15.10 2.81 -13.04
C ARG A 112 -16.11 3.53 -12.14
N SER A 113 -17.10 2.80 -11.59
CA SER A 113 -18.05 3.38 -10.64
C SER A 113 -17.36 3.84 -9.35
N VAL A 114 -16.44 3.05 -8.81
CA VAL A 114 -15.67 3.43 -7.61
C VAL A 114 -14.75 4.61 -7.91
N GLU A 115 -14.06 4.58 -9.05
CA GLU A 115 -13.17 5.66 -9.51
C GLU A 115 -13.91 6.99 -9.68
N SER A 116 -15.04 6.97 -10.38
CA SER A 116 -15.88 8.17 -10.52
C SER A 116 -16.44 8.68 -9.19
N GLY A 117 -16.66 7.79 -8.20
CA GLY A 117 -17.07 8.17 -6.85
C GLY A 117 -16.03 9.02 -6.13
N PHE A 118 -14.82 8.49 -5.96
CA PHE A 118 -13.75 9.19 -5.26
C PHE A 118 -13.07 10.29 -6.09
N LEU A 119 -13.32 10.40 -7.40
CA LEU A 119 -12.87 11.54 -8.22
C LEU A 119 -13.96 12.60 -8.42
N ARG A 120 -15.18 12.41 -7.90
CA ARG A 120 -16.28 13.36 -8.09
C ARG A 120 -15.99 14.72 -7.46
N GLY A 121 -15.70 15.72 -8.28
CA GLY A 121 -15.32 17.05 -7.83
C GLY A 121 -13.96 17.49 -8.36
N PHE A 122 -13.23 16.57 -9.01
CA PHE A 122 -12.11 16.91 -9.88
C PHE A 122 -12.57 17.03 -11.32
N ASP A 123 -12.04 18.00 -12.03
CA ASP A 123 -12.10 18.06 -13.49
C ASP A 123 -10.96 17.27 -14.15
N SER A 124 -11.04 17.10 -15.47
CA SER A 124 -10.03 16.36 -16.23
C SER A 124 -8.63 16.99 -16.16
N SER A 125 -8.53 18.32 -16.02
CA SER A 125 -7.25 19.03 -15.90
C SER A 125 -6.61 18.77 -14.54
N GLU A 126 -7.40 18.77 -13.46
CA GLU A 126 -6.92 18.47 -12.12
C GLU A 126 -6.42 17.02 -12.01
N VAL A 127 -7.18 16.05 -12.56
CA VAL A 127 -6.74 14.64 -12.61
C VAL A 127 -5.47 14.49 -13.45
N GLN A 128 -5.36 15.20 -14.57
CA GLN A 128 -4.17 15.19 -15.41
C GLN A 128 -2.94 15.76 -14.68
N GLN A 129 -3.09 16.87 -13.94
CA GLN A 129 -2.01 17.44 -13.14
C GLN A 129 -1.55 16.50 -12.02
N MET A 130 -2.48 15.74 -11.42
CA MET A 130 -2.13 14.70 -10.46
C MET A 130 -1.33 13.58 -11.12
N LEU A 131 -1.77 13.11 -12.30
CA LEU A 131 -1.08 12.08 -13.08
C LEU A 131 0.35 12.51 -13.42
N GLU A 132 0.53 13.72 -13.95
CA GLU A 132 1.85 14.26 -14.29
C GLU A 132 2.77 14.34 -13.07
N SER A 133 2.24 14.77 -11.93
CA SER A 133 2.99 14.83 -10.67
C SER A 133 3.39 13.42 -10.20
N LEU A 134 2.49 12.44 -10.29
CA LEU A 134 2.80 11.04 -9.97
C LEU A 134 3.81 10.42 -10.94
N GLN A 135 3.79 10.80 -12.22
CA GLN A 135 4.76 10.33 -13.22
C GLN A 135 6.18 10.84 -12.93
N ILE A 136 6.33 12.09 -12.49
CA ILE A 136 7.61 12.64 -12.04
C ILE A 136 8.14 11.81 -10.86
N VAL A 137 7.28 11.55 -9.87
CA VAL A 137 7.65 10.73 -8.69
C VAL A 137 8.05 9.32 -9.12
N ARG A 138 7.30 8.70 -10.03
CA ARG A 138 7.60 7.37 -10.56
C ARG A 138 8.99 7.34 -11.20
N GLN A 139 9.33 8.34 -12.01
CA GLN A 139 10.64 8.44 -12.65
C GLN A 139 11.76 8.52 -11.61
N GLU A 140 11.61 9.35 -10.57
CA GLU A 140 12.59 9.46 -9.49
C GLU A 140 12.76 8.15 -8.71
N LEU A 141 11.65 7.45 -8.44
CA LEU A 141 11.66 6.17 -7.75
C LEU A 141 12.33 5.06 -8.58
N ARG A 142 12.15 5.08 -9.91
CA ARG A 142 12.81 4.16 -10.84
C ARG A 142 14.30 4.49 -10.97
N ALA A 143 14.67 5.76 -11.18
CA ALA A 143 16.06 6.18 -11.34
C ALA A 143 16.92 5.87 -10.10
N SER A 144 16.33 5.93 -8.91
CA SER A 144 17.01 5.66 -7.64
C SER A 144 17.10 4.17 -7.27
N GLY A 145 16.53 3.25 -8.06
CA GLY A 145 16.43 1.84 -7.72
C GLY A 145 16.87 0.92 -8.86
N SER A 146 17.72 -0.07 -8.56
CA SER A 146 18.16 -1.10 -9.52
C SER A 146 17.10 -2.19 -9.76
N ALA A 147 15.85 -1.81 -10.01
CA ALA A 147 14.84 -2.77 -10.47
C ALA A 147 14.84 -2.79 -12.01
N PRO A 148 14.77 -3.98 -12.65
CA PRO A 148 14.58 -4.04 -14.09
C PRO A 148 13.32 -3.24 -14.45
N ASP A 149 13.35 -2.57 -15.60
CA ASP A 149 12.17 -2.04 -16.26
C ASP A 149 11.11 -3.13 -16.31
N ALA A 150 10.17 -3.12 -15.35
CA ALA A 150 8.86 -3.65 -15.61
C ALA A 150 8.33 -2.74 -16.71
N ARG A 151 8.58 -3.15 -17.97
CA ARG A 151 8.18 -2.45 -19.19
C ARG A 151 6.81 -1.83 -18.95
N ASP A 152 6.62 -0.59 -19.38
CA ASP A 152 5.36 0.15 -19.22
C ASP A 152 4.22 -0.59 -19.95
N LEU A 153 3.64 -1.56 -19.25
CA LEU A 153 2.75 -2.56 -19.83
C LEU A 153 1.27 -2.27 -19.46
N LEU A 154 1.02 -1.30 -18.58
CA LEU A 154 -0.34 -0.83 -18.26
C LEU A 154 -0.52 0.56 -18.89
N PRO A 155 -1.77 0.97 -19.18
CA PRO A 155 -2.04 2.35 -19.55
C PRO A 155 -1.52 3.30 -18.47
N ASP A 156 -0.87 4.37 -18.90
CA ASP A 156 -0.45 5.47 -18.02
C ASP A 156 -1.68 6.29 -17.61
N ASN A 157 -2.40 5.78 -16.62
CA ASN A 157 -3.55 6.45 -16.01
C ASN A 157 -3.28 6.70 -14.52
N TYR A 158 -4.09 7.55 -13.91
CA TYR A 158 -3.92 7.99 -12.54
C TYR A 158 -3.75 6.82 -11.56
N LEU A 159 -4.60 5.79 -11.66
CA LEU A 159 -4.60 4.64 -10.77
C LEU A 159 -3.36 3.76 -10.93
N SER A 160 -2.95 3.47 -12.16
CA SER A 160 -1.80 2.61 -12.42
C SER A 160 -0.51 3.25 -11.90
N VAL A 161 -0.31 4.54 -12.16
CA VAL A 161 0.86 5.30 -11.68
C VAL A 161 0.84 5.46 -10.17
N LEU A 162 -0.31 5.78 -9.55
CA LEU A 162 -0.44 5.87 -8.09
C LEU A 162 -0.06 4.55 -7.41
N PHE A 163 -0.59 3.43 -7.89
CA PHE A 163 -0.33 2.11 -7.33
C PHE A 163 1.12 1.67 -7.50
N GLU A 164 1.73 2.05 -8.63
CA GLU A 164 3.15 1.80 -8.86
C GLU A 164 4.02 2.63 -7.92
N CYS A 165 3.75 3.94 -7.78
CA CYS A 165 4.44 4.81 -6.82
C CYS A 165 4.34 4.25 -5.40
N ALA A 166 3.16 3.83 -4.95
CA ALA A 166 2.98 3.22 -3.63
C ALA A 166 3.83 1.95 -3.45
N ARG A 167 3.88 1.08 -4.48
CA ARG A 167 4.71 -0.14 -4.47
C ARG A 167 6.20 0.18 -4.42
N LEU A 168 6.68 1.11 -5.26
CA LEU A 168 8.08 1.50 -5.33
C LEU A 168 8.54 2.20 -4.05
N LEU A 169 7.73 3.11 -3.50
CA LEU A 169 7.96 3.72 -2.20
C LEU A 169 8.08 2.66 -1.10
N ASN A 170 7.15 1.69 -1.07
CA ASN A 170 7.20 0.62 -0.08
C ASN A 170 8.47 -0.22 -0.21
N ARG A 171 8.87 -0.61 -1.43
CA ARG A 171 10.09 -1.38 -1.68
C ARG A 171 11.34 -0.62 -1.23
N ARG A 172 11.43 0.67 -1.57
CA ARG A 172 12.55 1.53 -1.16
C ARG A 172 12.59 1.69 0.36
N PHE A 173 11.45 1.91 0.99
CA PHE A 173 11.34 2.03 2.44
C PHE A 173 11.76 0.74 3.15
N ASP A 174 11.26 -0.42 2.69
CA ASP A 174 11.60 -1.72 3.26
C ASP A 174 13.09 -2.04 3.10
N ALA A 175 13.69 -1.74 1.95
CA ALA A 175 15.13 -1.91 1.73
C ALA A 175 15.96 -1.08 2.71
N ARG A 176 15.58 0.19 2.94
CA ARG A 176 16.27 1.06 3.90
C ARG A 176 16.09 0.63 5.34
N LEU A 177 14.91 0.16 5.72
CA LEU A 177 14.71 -0.40 7.06
C LEU A 177 15.55 -1.67 7.25
N ALA A 178 15.66 -2.51 6.23
CA ALA A 178 16.49 -3.71 6.29
C ALA A 178 17.98 -3.38 6.46
N GLU A 179 18.50 -2.35 5.78
CA GLU A 179 19.87 -1.84 6.00
C GLU A 179 20.13 -1.41 7.46
N LEU A 180 19.09 -0.98 8.16
CA LEU A 180 19.14 -0.57 9.56
C LEU A 180 18.83 -1.72 10.54
N GLY A 181 18.61 -2.93 10.03
CA GLY A 181 18.27 -4.11 10.83
C GLY A 181 16.84 -4.11 11.36
N PHE A 182 15.93 -3.34 10.76
CA PHE A 182 14.53 -3.28 11.15
C PHE A 182 13.61 -3.83 10.07
N THR A 183 12.55 -4.50 10.51
CA THR A 183 11.35 -4.75 9.70
C THR A 183 10.42 -3.53 9.75
N ARG A 184 9.51 -3.41 8.77
CA ARG A 184 8.48 -2.35 8.77
C ARG A 184 7.67 -2.31 10.07
N ASN A 185 7.24 -3.46 10.59
CA ASN A 185 6.42 -3.50 11.80
C ASN A 185 7.23 -3.10 13.05
N GLN A 186 8.50 -3.52 13.14
CA GLN A 186 9.41 -3.04 14.20
C GLN A 186 9.57 -1.52 14.14
N TRP A 187 9.82 -0.97 12.94
CA TRP A 187 9.94 0.47 12.76
C TRP A 187 8.67 1.21 13.14
N LEU A 188 7.49 0.74 12.71
CA LEU A 188 6.21 1.34 13.05
C LEU A 188 5.99 1.40 14.56
N ALA A 189 6.19 0.29 15.26
CA ALA A 189 6.06 0.25 16.72
C ALA A 189 7.03 1.24 17.41
N LEU A 190 8.32 1.23 17.02
CA LEU A 190 9.33 2.11 17.61
C LEU A 190 9.08 3.59 17.32
N ASN A 191 8.73 3.95 16.08
CA ASN A 191 8.42 5.32 15.70
C ASN A 191 7.12 5.82 16.36
N THR A 192 6.15 4.95 16.64
CA THR A 192 4.95 5.30 17.41
C THR A 192 5.33 5.68 18.85
N VAL A 193 6.13 4.87 19.54
CA VAL A 193 6.60 5.18 20.91
C VAL A 193 7.50 6.43 20.92
N TYR A 194 8.38 6.60 19.92
CA TYR A 194 9.22 7.79 19.79
C TYR A 194 8.42 9.10 19.73
N ARG A 195 7.24 9.07 19.12
CA ARG A 195 6.38 10.25 18.95
C ARG A 195 5.58 10.55 20.21
N ARG A 196 5.18 9.51 20.93
CA ARG A 196 4.43 9.61 22.17
C ARG A 196 4.87 8.47 23.09
N GLU A 197 5.76 8.80 24.01
CA GLU A 197 6.22 7.89 25.05
C GLU A 197 5.07 7.60 26.04
N GLY A 198 5.11 6.45 26.70
CA GLY A 198 4.08 6.05 27.67
C GLY A 198 2.77 5.55 27.05
N LEU A 199 2.78 5.10 25.80
CA LEU A 199 1.63 4.40 25.23
C LEU A 199 1.50 2.99 25.81
N SER A 200 0.27 2.52 25.99
CA SER A 200 -0.02 1.12 26.22
C SER A 200 0.09 0.30 24.94
N GLN A 201 0.18 -1.03 25.08
CA GLN A 201 0.20 -1.93 23.92
C GLN A 201 -1.09 -1.82 23.08
N THR A 202 -2.25 -1.62 23.71
CA THR A 202 -3.53 -1.46 23.01
C THR A 202 -3.54 -0.20 22.17
N GLU A 203 -3.10 0.93 22.73
CA GLU A 203 -3.00 2.19 21.98
C GLU A 203 -2.02 2.07 20.79
N ILE A 204 -0.90 1.37 20.96
CA ILE A 204 0.04 1.13 19.84
C ILE A 204 -0.60 0.25 18.75
N ALA A 205 -1.37 -0.78 19.12
CA ALA A 205 -2.06 -1.65 18.18
C ALA A 205 -3.06 -0.88 17.32
N GLU A 206 -3.84 0.00 17.96
CA GLU A 206 -4.79 0.88 17.29
C GLU A 206 -4.09 1.81 16.30
N VAL A 207 -3.05 2.52 16.73
CA VAL A 207 -2.32 3.48 15.88
C VAL A 207 -1.59 2.80 14.73
N THR A 208 -1.00 1.63 14.96
CA THR A 208 -0.24 0.91 13.93
C THR A 208 -1.10 0.03 13.04
N ALA A 209 -2.40 -0.13 13.36
CA ALA A 209 -3.31 -1.12 12.79
C ALA A 209 -2.72 -2.55 12.81
N LEU A 210 -1.80 -2.83 13.73
CA LEU A 210 -1.28 -4.16 14.00
C LEU A 210 -2.19 -4.80 15.03
N GLY A 211 -2.70 -6.01 14.77
CA GLY A 211 -3.49 -6.74 15.76
C GLY A 211 -2.72 -6.88 17.08
N VAL A 212 -3.44 -6.81 18.21
CA VAL A 212 -2.85 -6.79 19.57
C VAL A 212 -1.93 -7.98 19.84
N ALA A 213 -2.30 -9.18 19.39
CA ALA A 213 -1.52 -10.41 19.61
C ALA A 213 -0.21 -10.45 18.80
N PRO A 214 -0.19 -10.19 17.48
CA PRO A 214 1.04 -9.97 16.72
C PRO A 214 1.93 -8.86 17.30
N LEU A 215 1.33 -7.76 17.75
CA LEU A 215 2.06 -6.64 18.35
C LEU A 215 2.74 -7.05 19.66
N GLY A 216 2.10 -7.85 20.52
CA GLY A 216 2.70 -8.31 21.77
C GLY A 216 4.04 -9.02 21.55
N LYS A 217 4.05 -10.02 20.65
CA LYS A 217 5.27 -10.76 20.28
C LYS A 217 6.36 -9.84 19.73
N LEU A 218 5.96 -8.87 18.91
CA LEU A 218 6.86 -7.87 18.35
C LEU A 218 7.49 -7.01 19.44
N LEU A 219 6.68 -6.51 20.38
CA LEU A 219 7.16 -5.69 21.49
C LEU A 219 8.05 -6.50 22.45
N ASP A 220 7.76 -7.78 22.67
CA ASP A 220 8.61 -8.66 23.48
C ASP A 220 10.01 -8.79 22.84
N ALA A 221 10.05 -9.00 21.52
CA ALA A 221 11.30 -9.05 20.77
C ALA A 221 12.07 -7.71 20.82
N LEU A 222 11.38 -6.58 20.68
CA LEU A 222 11.98 -5.24 20.77
C LEU A 222 12.53 -4.95 22.18
N GLN A 223 11.83 -5.38 23.23
CA GLN A 223 12.30 -5.24 24.61
C GLN A 223 13.53 -6.12 24.86
N LYS A 224 13.50 -7.39 24.42
CA LYS A 224 14.64 -8.32 24.53
C LYS A 224 15.87 -7.80 23.78
N ALA A 225 15.66 -7.09 22.67
CA ALA A 225 16.72 -6.43 21.91
C ALA A 225 17.12 -5.05 22.47
N HIS A 226 16.60 -4.65 23.63
CA HIS A 226 16.87 -3.38 24.31
C HIS A 226 16.54 -2.13 23.49
N TRP A 227 15.49 -2.19 22.67
CA TRP A 227 14.94 -1.03 21.97
C TRP A 227 13.87 -0.31 22.79
N ILE A 228 13.13 -1.03 23.63
CA ILE A 228 12.07 -0.47 24.47
C ILE A 228 12.18 -0.96 25.92
N GLU A 229 11.53 -0.24 26.82
CA GLU A 229 11.31 -0.57 28.22
C GLU A 229 9.80 -0.59 28.50
N ARG A 230 9.37 -1.55 29.30
CA ARG A 230 8.01 -1.59 29.89
C ARG A 230 8.09 -1.08 31.31
N ARG A 231 7.25 -0.10 31.64
CA ARG A 231 7.07 0.38 33.01
C ARG A 231 5.62 0.14 33.41
N ALA A 232 5.38 -0.28 34.64
CA ALA A 232 4.02 -0.43 35.14
C ALA A 232 3.30 0.92 35.07
N ASP A 233 2.05 0.90 34.63
CA ASP A 233 1.19 2.07 34.70
C ASP A 233 0.95 2.44 36.18
N PRO A 234 1.06 3.73 36.56
CA PRO A 234 0.85 4.18 37.94
C PRO A 234 -0.56 3.91 38.48
N ASP A 235 -1.57 3.97 37.60
CA ASP A 235 -3.00 3.90 37.93
C ASP A 235 -3.57 2.50 37.67
N ASP A 236 -2.97 1.72 36.76
CA ASP A 236 -3.36 0.34 36.46
C ASP A 236 -2.17 -0.62 36.35
N ARG A 237 -1.86 -1.32 37.44
CA ARG A 237 -0.76 -2.31 37.49
C ARG A 237 -0.87 -3.46 36.47
N ARG A 238 -2.02 -3.67 35.84
CA ARG A 238 -2.20 -4.68 34.78
C ARG A 238 -1.75 -4.17 33.41
N THR A 239 -1.54 -2.86 33.28
CA THR A 239 -1.11 -2.19 32.05
C THR A 239 0.36 -1.80 32.14
N ASN A 240 1.09 -2.00 31.03
CA ASN A 240 2.45 -1.49 30.89
C ASN A 240 2.48 -0.32 29.92
N ARG A 241 3.23 0.71 30.30
CA ARG A 241 3.54 1.91 29.52
C ARG A 241 4.89 1.70 28.84
N LEU A 242 4.94 1.92 27.53
CA LEU A 242 6.14 1.66 26.74
C LEU A 242 6.98 2.91 26.58
N TYR A 243 8.28 2.75 26.76
CA TYR A 243 9.26 3.81 26.58
C TYR A 243 10.42 3.35 25.71
N LEU A 244 11.03 4.26 24.98
CA LEU A 244 12.24 3.92 24.23
C LEU A 244 13.49 3.97 25.11
N THR A 245 14.44 3.07 24.87
CA THR A 245 15.77 3.17 25.49
C THR A 245 16.56 4.35 24.90
N ARG A 246 17.67 4.71 25.56
CA ARG A 246 18.60 5.73 25.03
C ARG A 246 19.19 5.34 23.66
N ARG A 247 19.48 4.05 23.46
CA ARG A 247 19.93 3.49 22.18
C ARG A 247 18.88 3.71 21.10
N ALA A 248 17.62 3.36 21.39
CA ALA A 248 16.52 3.54 20.46
C ALA A 248 16.30 4.99 20.07
N HIS A 249 16.30 5.90 21.05
CA HIS A 249 16.22 7.34 20.80
C HIS A 249 17.30 7.84 19.83
N ASN A 250 18.56 7.46 20.05
CA ASN A 250 19.66 7.90 19.20
C ASN A 250 19.55 7.31 17.78
N THR A 251 19.23 6.03 17.65
CA THR A 251 19.06 5.37 16.35
C THR A 251 17.87 5.91 15.58
N LEU A 252 16.72 6.12 16.24
CA LEU A 252 15.52 6.65 15.58
C LEU A 252 15.72 8.11 15.16
N LYS A 253 16.39 8.92 15.98
CA LYS A 253 16.73 10.31 15.62
C LYS A 253 17.60 10.38 14.36
N SER A 254 18.68 9.61 14.29
CA SER A 254 19.57 9.62 13.11
C SER A 254 18.91 9.00 11.88
N THR A 255 18.12 7.95 12.06
CA THR A 255 17.36 7.30 10.98
C THR A 255 16.29 8.22 10.41
N ARG A 256 15.57 8.94 11.28
CA ARG A 256 14.57 9.92 10.88
C ARG A 256 15.16 10.98 9.96
N GLN A 257 16.33 11.52 10.30
CA GLN A 257 16.99 12.53 9.46
C GLN A 257 17.28 11.98 8.06
N ARG A 258 17.71 10.72 7.95
CA ARG A 258 17.92 10.06 6.65
C ARG A 258 16.63 9.89 5.85
N PHE A 259 15.52 9.55 6.51
CA PHE A 259 14.20 9.46 5.86
C PHE A 259 13.67 10.83 5.43
N GLU A 260 13.87 11.88 6.23
CA GLU A 260 13.48 13.26 5.87
C GLU A 260 14.27 13.74 4.64
N THR A 261 15.57 13.45 4.54
CA THR A 261 16.37 13.73 3.34
C THR A 261 15.83 12.97 2.12
N LEU A 262 15.50 11.69 2.29
CA LEU A 262 14.94 10.88 1.20
C LEU A 262 13.60 11.41 0.69
N HIS A 263 12.70 11.81 1.60
CA HIS A 263 11.44 12.44 1.20
C HIS A 263 11.67 13.75 0.46
N ALA A 264 12.60 14.58 0.95
CA ALA A 264 12.95 15.83 0.29
C ALA A 264 13.54 15.61 -1.12
N GLU A 265 14.36 14.59 -1.33
CA GLU A 265 14.88 14.22 -2.66
C GLU A 265 13.76 13.83 -3.64
N LEU A 266 12.80 13.01 -3.19
CA LEU A 266 11.65 12.60 -4.00
C LEU A 266 10.71 13.76 -4.33
N GLU A 267 10.59 14.72 -3.43
CA GLU A 267 9.70 15.88 -3.57
C GLU A 267 10.33 17.02 -4.38
N ARG A 268 11.67 17.10 -4.43
CA ARG A 268 12.40 18.20 -5.07
C ARG A 268 11.99 18.42 -6.54
N PRO A 269 11.82 17.39 -7.39
CA PRO A 269 11.48 17.58 -8.81
C PRO A 269 10.04 18.04 -9.04
N LEU A 270 9.15 17.86 -8.05
CA LEU A 270 7.77 18.38 -8.12
C LEU A 270 7.76 19.91 -8.01
N GLY A 271 8.66 20.48 -7.22
CA GLY A 271 8.55 21.86 -6.77
C GLY A 271 7.34 22.08 -5.85
N THR A 272 7.24 23.27 -5.27
CA THR A 272 6.24 23.57 -4.22
C THR A 272 4.81 23.47 -4.72
N ILE A 273 4.52 23.98 -5.92
CA ILE A 273 3.16 24.07 -6.46
C ILE A 273 2.59 22.67 -6.74
N ARG A 274 3.29 21.84 -7.53
CA ARG A 274 2.83 20.48 -7.85
C ARG A 274 2.75 19.60 -6.62
N LYS A 275 3.71 19.72 -5.70
CA LYS A 275 3.68 19.01 -4.41
C LYS A 275 2.41 19.38 -3.64
N GLN A 276 2.11 20.66 -3.47
CA GLN A 276 0.95 21.10 -2.69
C GLN A 276 -0.35 20.64 -3.35
N HIS A 277 -0.46 20.77 -4.67
CA HIS A 277 -1.62 20.28 -5.41
C HIS A 277 -1.80 18.76 -5.19
N LEU A 278 -0.76 17.95 -5.42
CA LEU A 278 -0.85 16.51 -5.26
C LEU A 278 -1.19 16.08 -3.81
N VAL A 279 -0.59 16.72 -2.81
CA VAL A 279 -0.90 16.49 -1.38
C VAL A 279 -2.36 16.81 -1.09
N ASN A 280 -2.86 17.97 -1.54
CA ASN A 280 -4.25 18.36 -1.34
C ASN A 280 -5.21 17.37 -2.01
N SER A 281 -4.95 17.02 -3.27
CA SER A 281 -5.83 16.11 -4.01
C SER A 281 -5.84 14.70 -3.42
N LEU A 282 -4.68 14.15 -3.06
CA LEU A 282 -4.61 12.84 -2.40
C LEU A 282 -5.26 12.86 -1.01
N GLY A 283 -5.11 13.95 -0.26
CA GLY A 283 -5.77 14.15 1.03
C GLY A 283 -7.28 14.21 0.92
N TRP A 284 -7.79 14.91 -0.09
CA TRP A 284 -9.21 14.98 -0.39
C TRP A 284 -9.78 13.60 -0.78
N ILE A 285 -9.10 12.88 -1.68
CA ILE A 285 -9.52 11.53 -2.12
C ILE A 285 -9.54 10.56 -0.93
N ARG A 286 -8.49 10.61 -0.11
CA ARG A 286 -8.40 9.83 1.12
C ARG A 286 -9.59 10.07 2.04
N GLN A 287 -9.93 11.34 2.29
CA GLN A 287 -11.03 11.71 3.18
C GLN A 287 -12.37 11.15 2.67
N ARG A 288 -12.65 11.31 1.37
CA ARG A 288 -13.83 10.74 0.72
C ARG A 288 -13.92 9.22 0.85
N LEU A 289 -12.82 8.50 0.62
CA LEU A 289 -12.78 7.04 0.76
C LEU A 289 -13.02 6.60 2.22
N ILE A 290 -12.58 7.38 3.21
CA ILE A 290 -12.86 7.12 4.62
C ILE A 290 -14.35 7.34 4.92
N GLU A 291 -14.94 8.43 4.44
CA GLU A 291 -16.36 8.74 4.64
C GLU A 291 -17.28 7.70 4.01
N GLU A 292 -17.00 7.27 2.77
CA GLU A 292 -17.78 6.24 2.08
C GLU A 292 -17.71 4.87 2.77
N THR A 293 -16.54 4.54 3.34
CA THR A 293 -16.36 3.28 4.10
C THR A 293 -17.02 3.33 5.48
N ALA A 294 -17.01 4.47 6.15
CA ALA A 294 -17.72 4.69 7.42
C ALA A 294 -19.24 4.63 7.23
N TYR A 295 -19.76 5.32 6.22
CA TYR A 295 -21.20 5.32 5.90
C TYR A 295 -21.70 3.90 5.58
N SER A 296 -20.96 3.15 4.77
CA SER A 296 -21.29 1.77 4.43
C SER A 296 -21.30 0.82 5.64
N ALA A 297 -20.51 1.10 6.67
CA ALA A 297 -20.49 0.33 7.91
C ALA A 297 -21.71 0.62 8.80
N ASP A 298 -22.14 1.89 8.87
CA ASP A 298 -23.31 2.30 9.64
C ASP A 298 -24.63 1.89 8.98
N THR A 299 -24.78 2.01 7.66
CA THR A 299 -26.01 1.53 6.98
C THR A 299 -26.19 0.02 7.14
N ARG A 300 -25.10 -0.75 7.20
CA ARG A 300 -25.14 -2.20 7.47
C ARG A 300 -25.45 -2.54 8.93
N ARG A 301 -25.15 -1.67 9.88
CA ARG A 301 -25.56 -1.85 11.29
C ARG A 301 -27.04 -1.56 11.50
N ILE A 302 -27.58 -0.60 10.75
CA ILE A 302 -28.99 -0.21 10.85
C ILE A 302 -29.91 -1.21 10.12
N GLY A 303 -29.42 -1.90 9.07
CA GLY A 303 -30.19 -2.91 8.32
C GLY A 303 -30.21 -4.33 8.90
N VAL A 304 -29.79 -4.54 10.16
CA VAL A 304 -29.81 -5.85 10.86
C VAL A 304 -30.65 -5.77 12.15
N GLN A 305 -31.73 -4.99 12.14
CA GLN A 305 -32.77 -5.04 13.17
C GLN A 305 -34.10 -5.49 12.56
#